data_AF-A0A0M2K541-F1
#
_entry.id   AF-A0A0M2K541-F1
#
_cell.length_a   1.000
_cell.length_b   1.000
_cell.length_c   1.000
_cell.angle_alpha   90.00
_cell.angle_beta   90.00
_cell.angle_gamma   90.00
#
_symmetry.space_group_name_H-M   'P 1'
#
loop_
_entity.id
_entity.type
_entity.pdbx_description
1 polymer ?
#
loop_
_entity_poly.entity_id
_entity_poly.type
_entity_poly.pdbx_seq_one_letter_code
_entity_poly.pdbx_strand_id
1 'polypeptide(L)'
;MRVGGISIASRYSYEQTNVTFYQVLSVHGKKTVTVREIRANSEYTDSMVGFKTPVLNDFTGEYFKRQIKDCGDELAIKIEDFETAYKTAPGKKHRFTSYY
;
A
#
# COMPACT_ATOMS: atom_id res chain seq x y z
N MET A 1 1.12 -0.92 16.87
CA MET A 1 0.40 -1.31 15.63
C MET A 1 -0.77 -2.20 16.02
N ARG A 2 -2.00 -1.93 15.56
CA ARG A 2 -3.11 -2.89 15.67
C ARG A 2 -3.15 -3.72 14.39
N VAL A 3 -3.06 -5.03 14.54
CA VAL A 3 -3.23 -6.00 13.45
C VAL A 3 -4.66 -5.87 12.89
N GLY A 4 -4.81 -5.93 11.56
CA GLY A 4 -6.11 -5.91 10.88
C GLY A 4 -6.61 -4.55 10.35
N GLY A 5 -5.95 -3.43 10.67
CA GLY A 5 -6.41 -2.09 10.27
C GLY A 5 -5.40 -1.25 9.47
N ILE A 6 -4.23 -1.80 9.14
CA ILE A 6 -3.17 -1.05 8.46
C ILE A 6 -3.15 -1.46 6.98
N SER A 7 -3.63 -0.55 6.13
CA SER A 7 -3.38 -0.57 4.70
C SER A 7 -2.07 0.18 4.43
N ILE A 8 -1.27 -0.34 3.53
CA ILE A 8 -0.01 0.26 3.12
C ILE A 8 -0.10 0.51 1.61
N ALA A 9 0.06 1.75 1.19
CA ALA A 9 -0.02 2.13 -0.22
C ALA A 9 1.39 2.23 -0.81
N SER A 10 1.62 1.52 -1.90
CA SER A 10 2.85 1.52 -2.70
C SER A 10 2.75 2.52 -3.85
N ARG A 11 3.88 3.16 -4.18
CA ARG A 11 4.00 4.07 -5.32
C ARG A 11 5.28 3.74 -6.08
N TYR A 12 5.16 3.45 -7.37
CA TYR A 12 6.30 3.36 -8.28
C TYR A 12 6.87 4.75 -8.54
N SER A 13 8.20 4.84 -8.51
CA SER A 13 8.89 6.05 -8.93
C SER A 13 8.93 6.09 -10.46
N TYR A 14 8.66 7.25 -11.05
CA TYR A 14 8.58 7.58 -12.49
C TYR A 14 7.20 7.45 -13.17
N GLU A 15 6.41 6.42 -12.89
CA GLU A 15 5.04 6.30 -13.41
C GLU A 15 4.04 6.12 -12.26
N GLN A 16 3.28 7.18 -11.96
CA GLN A 16 2.26 7.22 -10.91
C GLN A 16 1.00 6.41 -11.25
N THR A 17 1.11 5.32 -12.02
CA THR A 17 -0.03 4.59 -12.58
C THR A 17 -0.41 3.39 -11.69
N ASN A 18 0.58 2.74 -11.08
CA ASN A 18 0.37 1.54 -10.27
C ASN A 18 0.49 1.84 -8.78
N VAL A 19 -0.63 2.25 -8.17
CA VAL A 19 -0.78 2.22 -6.71
C VAL A 19 -1.26 0.82 -6.31
N THR A 20 -0.40 0.09 -5.62
CA THR A 20 -0.70 -1.24 -5.05
C THR A 20 -0.94 -1.10 -3.56
N PHE A 21 -1.83 -1.91 -2.98
CA PHE A 21 -2.15 -1.86 -1.56
C PHE A 21 -1.81 -3.17 -0.88
N TYR A 22 -1.31 -3.08 0.34
CA TYR A 22 -0.99 -4.21 1.19
C TYR A 22 -1.69 -4.08 2.54
N GLN A 23 -2.18 -5.18 3.09
CA GLN A 23 -2.74 -5.23 4.44
C GLN A 23 -1.81 -5.99 5.38
N VAL A 24 -1.58 -5.42 6.56
CA VAL A 24 -0.79 -6.08 7.62
C VAL A 24 -1.63 -7.18 8.28
N LEU A 25 -1.19 -8.42 8.11
CA LEU A 25 -1.79 -9.62 8.69
C LEU A 25 -1.27 -9.91 10.10
N SER A 26 0.01 -9.63 10.36
CA SER A 26 0.64 -9.90 11.65
C SER A 26 1.89 -9.05 11.82
N VAL A 27 2.22 -8.72 13.07
CA VAL A 27 3.48 -8.07 13.45
C VAL A 27 4.33 -9.07 14.22
N HIS A 28 5.53 -9.32 13.75
CA HIS A 28 6.50 -10.20 14.36
C HIS A 28 7.62 -9.38 15.01
N GLY A 29 7.64 -9.37 16.34
CA GLY A 29 8.60 -8.57 17.11
C GLY A 29 8.40 -7.07 16.91
N LYS A 30 9.49 -6.29 16.85
CA LYS A 30 9.45 -4.82 16.77
C LYS A 30 9.49 -4.27 15.36
N LYS A 31 10.10 -5.00 14.42
CA LYS A 31 10.43 -4.47 13.08
C LYS A 31 9.97 -5.34 11.92
N THR A 32 9.35 -6.49 12.14
CA THR A 32 8.94 -7.38 11.05
C THR A 32 7.42 -7.43 10.98
N VAL A 33 6.87 -7.36 9.77
CA VAL A 33 5.44 -7.50 9.51
C VAL A 33 5.21 -8.54 8.42
N THR A 34 4.13 -9.29 8.58
CA THR A 34 3.58 -10.11 7.50
C THR A 34 2.49 -9.29 6.84
N VAL A 35 2.66 -9.05 5.55
CA VAL A 35 1.72 -8.30 4.72
C VAL A 35 1.23 -9.16 3.57
N ARG A 36 0.08 -8.79 3.01
CA ARG A 36 -0.45 -9.41 1.81
C ARG A 36 -1.09 -8.34 0.94
N GLU A 37 -0.95 -8.48 -0.37
CA GLU A 37 -1.59 -7.57 -1.30
C GLU A 37 -3.11 -7.66 -1.14
N ILE A 38 -3.78 -6.52 -1.32
CA ILE A 38 -5.23 -6.42 -1.34
C ILE A 38 -5.66 -5.69 -2.60
N ARG A 39 -6.86 -6.03 -3.08
CA ARG A 39 -7.46 -5.40 -4.24
C ARG A 39 -7.63 -3.89 -4.01
N ALA A 40 -7.45 -3.15 -5.09
CA ALA A 40 -7.76 -1.73 -5.16
C ALA A 40 -9.00 -1.51 -6.03
N ASN A 41 -9.95 -0.71 -5.56
CA ASN A 41 -10.95 -0.13 -6.44
C ASN A 41 -10.39 1.13 -7.10
N SER A 42 -10.62 1.31 -8.40
CA SER A 42 -10.11 2.44 -9.18
C SER A 42 -11.29 3.25 -9.71
N GLU A 43 -11.37 4.53 -9.33
CA GLU A 43 -12.37 5.48 -9.80
C GLU A 43 -11.67 6.52 -10.67
N TYR A 44 -12.04 6.63 -11.95
CA TYR A 44 -11.51 7.65 -12.84
C TYR A 44 -12.39 8.89 -12.75
N THR A 45 -11.79 10.04 -12.44
CA THR A 45 -12.51 11.32 -12.34
C THR A 45 -12.30 12.21 -13.55
N ASP A 46 -11.21 12.02 -14.29
CA ASP A 46 -10.88 12.73 -15.52
C ASP A 46 -10.04 11.83 -16.43
N SER A 47 -9.75 12.22 -17.67
CA SER A 47 -9.07 11.39 -18.68
C SER A 47 -7.70 10.86 -18.24
N MET A 48 -7.05 11.50 -17.26
CA MET A 48 -5.70 11.14 -16.79
C MET A 48 -5.56 11.11 -15.25
N VAL A 49 -6.64 11.32 -14.51
CA VAL A 49 -6.63 11.40 -13.04
C VAL A 49 -7.70 10.50 -12.46
N GLY A 50 -7.30 9.68 -11.49
CA GLY A 50 -8.22 8.85 -10.74
C GLY A 50 -7.84 8.72 -9.28
N PHE A 51 -8.71 8.03 -8.55
CA PHE A 51 -8.52 7.64 -7.17
C PHE A 51 -8.51 6.13 -7.06
N LYS A 52 -7.53 5.61 -6.32
CA LYS A 52 -7.54 4.21 -5.89
C LYS A 52 -7.85 4.13 -4.41
N THR A 53 -8.70 3.17 -4.06
CA THR A 53 -9.14 2.94 -2.69
C THR A 53 -8.90 1.47 -2.32
N PRO A 54 -8.23 1.18 -1.18
CA PRO A 54 -7.98 -0.19 -0.77
C PRO A 54 -9.28 -0.90 -0.38
N VAL A 55 -9.45 -2.14 -0.82
CA VAL A 55 -10.54 -3.01 -0.40
C VAL A 55 -10.02 -3.96 0.70
N LEU A 56 -10.32 -3.64 1.95
CA LEU A 56 -9.84 -4.42 3.11
C LEU A 56 -10.31 -5.87 3.04
N ASN A 57 -9.43 -6.78 3.44
CA ASN A 57 -9.64 -8.24 3.47
C ASN A 57 -9.87 -8.90 2.10
N ASP A 58 -9.82 -8.15 0.99
CA ASP A 58 -9.89 -8.71 -0.37
C ASP A 58 -8.48 -9.02 -0.86
N PHE A 59 -7.91 -10.11 -0.34
CA PHE A 59 -6.50 -10.43 -0.55
C PHE A 59 -6.21 -10.94 -1.97
N THR A 60 -5.17 -10.37 -2.58
CA THR A 60 -4.60 -10.82 -3.85
C THR A 60 -3.20 -11.39 -3.59
N GLY A 61 -2.80 -12.40 -4.37
CA GLY A 61 -1.46 -13.00 -4.26
C GLY A 61 -1.15 -13.68 -2.93
N GLU A 62 0.13 -13.89 -2.66
CA GLU A 62 0.65 -14.56 -1.46
C GLU A 62 1.04 -13.57 -0.36
N TYR A 63 1.06 -14.05 0.90
CA TYR A 63 1.57 -13.26 2.01
C TYR A 63 3.09 -13.31 2.04
N PHE A 64 3.72 -12.21 2.42
CA PHE A 64 5.17 -12.14 2.55
C PHE A 64 5.58 -11.28 3.75
N LYS A 65 6.82 -11.46 4.19
CA LYS A 65 7.39 -10.75 5.34
C LYS A 65 8.28 -9.61 4.86
N ARG A 66 8.12 -8.44 5.47
CA ARG A 66 8.99 -7.28 5.27
C ARG A 66 9.33 -6.62 6.59
N GLN A 67 10.48 -5.97 6.61
CA GLN A 67 10.88 -5.15 7.73
C GLN A 67 10.33 -3.73 7.58
N ILE A 68 9.80 -3.21 8.68
CA ILE A 68 9.41 -1.82 8.83
C ILE A 68 10.68 -0.99 8.86
N LYS A 69 10.74 -0.02 7.94
CA LYS A 69 11.62 1.13 8.03
C LYS A 69 10.89 2.26 8.75
N ASP A 70 11.58 2.80 9.73
CA ASP A 70 11.20 4.04 10.39
C ASP A 70 11.59 5.18 9.44
N CYS A 71 10.63 5.85 8.82
CA CYS A 71 10.86 6.95 7.88
C CYS A 71 10.26 8.23 8.49
N GLY A 72 10.88 8.70 9.57
CA GLY A 72 10.36 9.83 10.35
C GLY A 72 9.08 9.45 11.10
N ASP A 73 8.04 10.27 10.98
CA ASP A 73 6.74 10.05 11.66
C ASP A 73 5.91 8.94 10.99
N GLU A 74 6.30 8.50 9.79
CA GLU A 74 5.56 7.53 8.99
C GLU A 74 6.26 6.16 8.95
N LEU A 75 5.46 5.12 9.17
CA LEU A 75 5.90 3.73 9.06
C LEU A 75 5.87 3.32 7.59
N ALA A 76 7.01 2.90 7.06
CA ALA A 76 7.16 2.46 5.68
C ALA A 76 7.72 1.03 5.61
N ILE A 77 7.39 0.28 4.58
CA ILE A 77 8.05 -0.98 4.23
C ILE A 77 8.59 -0.87 2.81
N LYS A 78 9.82 -1.33 2.60
CA LYS A 78 10.36 -1.48 1.25
C LYS A 78 9.81 -2.78 0.67
N ILE A 79 9.08 -2.71 -0.43
CA ILE A 79 8.58 -3.90 -1.13
C ILE A 79 9.69 -4.39 -2.06
N GLU A 80 10.14 -3.52 -2.97
CA GLU A 80 11.22 -3.71 -3.96
C GLU A 80 12.15 -2.47 -4.00
N ASP A 81 13.21 -2.48 -4.82
CA ASP A 81 14.14 -1.34 -4.95
C ASP A 81 13.49 -0.05 -5.43
N PHE A 82 12.51 -0.17 -6.32
CA PHE A 82 11.74 0.94 -6.88
C PHE A 82 10.39 1.15 -6.18
N GLU A 83 10.10 0.34 -5.15
CA GLU A 83 8.77 0.26 -4.55
C GLU A 83 8.81 0.35 -3.02
N THR A 84 8.27 1.44 -2.49
CA THR A 84 8.12 1.64 -1.05
C THR A 84 6.66 1.90 -0.72
N ALA A 85 6.18 1.21 0.31
CA ALA A 85 4.81 1.26 0.74
C ALA A 85 4.72 1.96 2.11
N TYR A 86 3.82 2.95 2.21
CA TYR A 86 3.63 3.79 3.40
C TYR A 86 2.32 3.47 4.10
N LYS A 87 2.33 3.53 5.43
CA LYS A 87 1.11 3.39 6.25
C LYS A 87 0.07 4.42 5.83
N THR A 88 -1.14 3.95 5.54
CA THR A 88 -2.29 4.80 5.24
C THR A 88 -3.49 4.44 6.10
N ALA A 89 -4.45 5.36 6.19
CA ALA A 89 -5.71 5.11 6.87
C ALA A 89 -6.60 4.18 6.01
N PRO A 90 -7.36 3.26 6.62
CA PRO A 90 -8.30 2.43 5.88
C PRO A 90 -9.31 3.33 5.15
N GLY A 91 -9.53 3.07 3.85
CA GLY A 91 -10.46 3.85 3.02
C GLY A 91 -9.95 5.21 2.55
N LYS A 92 -8.70 5.60 2.86
CA LYS A 92 -8.11 6.81 2.29
C LYS A 92 -8.00 6.65 0.77
N LYS A 93 -8.56 7.61 0.03
CA LYS A 93 -8.41 7.66 -1.42
C LYS A 93 -7.01 8.14 -1.77
N HIS A 94 -6.33 7.39 -2.63
CA HIS A 94 -5.01 7.77 -3.16
C HIS A 94 -5.17 8.23 -4.59
N ARG A 95 -4.86 9.50 -4.84
CA ARG A 95 -4.83 10.05 -6.19
C ARG A 95 -3.68 9.43 -6.98
N PHE A 96 -3.97 9.03 -8.21
CA PHE A 96 -3.00 8.55 -9.17
C PHE A 96 -3.17 9.30 -10.50
N THR A 97 -2.08 9.41 -11.27
CA THR A 97 -2.07 10.07 -12.57
C THR A 97 -1.42 9.12 -13.56
N SER A 98 -2.11 8.84 -14.67
CA SER A 98 -1.57 8.01 -15.75
C SER A 98 -1.23 8.90 -16.93
N TYR A 99 0.03 8.88 -17.37
CA TYR A 99 0.40 9.45 -18.67
C TYR A 99 0.29 8.31 -19.70
N TYR A 100 -0.39 8.57 -20.82
CA TYR A 100 -0.54 7.64 -21.93
C TYR A 100 0.63 7.79 -22.91
#